data_AF-A0A8H7XVB2-F1
#
_entry.id   AF-A0A8H7XVB2-F1
#
_cell.length_a   1.000
_cell.length_b   1.000
_cell.length_c   1.000
_cell.angle_alpha   90.00
_cell.angle_beta   90.00
_cell.angle_gamma   90.00
#
_symmetry.space_group_name_H-M   'P 1'
#
loop_
_entity.id
_entity.type
_entity.pdbx_description
1 polymer ?
#
loop_
_entity_poly.entity_id
_entity_poly.type
_entity_poly.pdbx_seq_one_letter_code
_entity_poly.pdbx_strand_id
1 'polypeptide(L)'
;MILATQLIALTTLALTPSLVSAGLFPKDSLVKPLDAKTFKQAMKANQTSLVAFVAPWCGHCQKMVPEYSKAALGLYPLIPTYAVNCHAEKNKRLCAEQGVQGFPTVKLFPRGNTQAPILYDAERTASGFWYFATRRVPKAYEKFYSVDDIPGWVSSNVKKHRTLLLTKDKKVPLLWQVLANKYSHTDLVFASHRDRKGKSSIKMGLEDTKEGKVLIYPAGSTTPIRYTGILKHDSLIKFFDSVLDGTAELTQIIEEAEAEEFVPDPEELEIERKQEAQKIALMHGGYTDLIDFEKAMLEGGANYHDTHGYGAMIGGIPEHMKKKQAEKKVPQEPLDKPETPSISVGDAPITTHPPTATPDVKAPSDADQVPLGQRAAEATGTSRDEL
;
A
#
# COMPACT_ATOMS: atom_id res chain seq x y z
N MET A 1 -22.95 19.86 -82.73
CA MET A 1 -21.92 20.52 -81.90
C MET A 1 -22.66 21.07 -80.68
N ILE A 2 -22.59 20.38 -79.52
CA ILE A 2 -21.66 20.66 -78.40
C ILE A 2 -22.16 21.92 -77.65
N LEU A 3 -22.53 21.96 -76.37
CA LEU A 3 -22.16 21.17 -75.18
C LEU A 3 -23.24 21.37 -74.09
N ALA A 4 -23.57 20.30 -73.36
CA ALA A 4 -24.48 20.31 -72.23
C ALA A 4 -23.83 20.89 -70.96
N THR A 5 -24.53 21.78 -70.26
CA THR A 5 -24.16 22.32 -68.96
C THR A 5 -24.54 21.34 -67.84
N GLN A 6 -23.56 20.63 -67.30
CA GLN A 6 -23.73 19.81 -66.09
C GLN A 6 -23.48 20.64 -64.83
N LEU A 7 -24.51 20.76 -63.99
CA LEU A 7 -24.42 21.27 -62.62
C LEU A 7 -23.74 20.20 -61.74
N ILE A 8 -22.54 20.50 -61.25
CA ILE A 8 -21.85 19.67 -60.26
C ILE A 8 -22.43 20.05 -58.89
N ALA A 9 -23.33 19.23 -58.36
CA ALA A 9 -23.75 19.30 -56.97
C ALA A 9 -22.66 18.66 -56.09
N LEU A 10 -21.81 19.50 -55.49
CA LEU A 10 -20.81 19.10 -54.51
C LEU A 10 -21.52 18.78 -53.18
N THR A 11 -21.93 17.53 -52.99
CA THR A 11 -22.39 17.04 -51.68
C THR A 11 -21.18 16.79 -50.80
N THR A 12 -20.79 17.81 -50.03
CA THR A 12 -19.84 17.67 -48.92
C THR A 12 -20.47 16.79 -47.84
N LEU A 13 -20.19 15.49 -47.91
CA LEU A 13 -20.47 14.55 -46.83
C LEU A 13 -19.58 14.94 -45.65
N ALA A 14 -20.10 15.78 -44.76
CA ALA A 14 -19.46 16.09 -43.49
C ALA A 14 -19.30 14.79 -42.71
N LEU A 15 -18.08 14.26 -42.72
CA LEU A 15 -17.66 13.14 -41.89
C LEU A 15 -17.65 13.67 -40.45
N THR A 16 -18.80 13.70 -39.79
CA THR A 16 -18.85 13.90 -38.35
C THR A 16 -18.05 12.76 -37.73
N PRO A 17 -17.00 13.02 -36.94
CA PRO A 17 -16.38 11.96 -36.17
C PRO A 17 -17.47 11.39 -35.27
N SER A 18 -17.92 10.18 -35.58
CA SER A 18 -18.74 9.40 -34.67
C SER A 18 -17.96 9.34 -33.37
N LEU A 19 -18.48 10.01 -32.33
CA LEU A 19 -18.06 9.80 -30.95
C LEU A 19 -18.39 8.34 -30.65
N VAL A 20 -17.47 7.44 -30.99
CA VAL A 20 -17.47 6.09 -30.48
C VAL A 20 -17.31 6.26 -28.99
N SER A 21 -18.44 6.20 -28.26
CA SER A 21 -18.51 6.15 -26.81
C SER A 21 -17.96 4.79 -26.34
N ALA A 22 -16.68 4.52 -26.64
CA ALA A 22 -15.90 3.56 -25.90
C ALA A 22 -15.88 4.02 -24.42
N GLY A 23 -15.94 3.06 -23.49
CA GLY A 23 -16.13 3.33 -22.06
C GLY A 23 -15.22 4.44 -21.55
N LEU A 24 -15.75 5.26 -20.64
CA LEU A 24 -15.05 6.44 -20.09
C LEU A 24 -13.66 6.12 -19.51
N PHE A 25 -13.46 4.88 -19.06
CA PHE A 25 -12.17 4.35 -18.64
C PHE A 25 -11.73 3.23 -19.61
N PRO A 26 -10.45 3.21 -20.04
CA PRO A 26 -9.88 2.12 -20.83
C PRO A 26 -9.99 0.76 -20.12
N LYS A 27 -9.98 -0.34 -20.88
CA LYS A 27 -10.12 -1.70 -20.33
C LYS A 27 -8.92 -2.14 -19.48
N ASP A 28 -7.75 -1.62 -19.83
CA ASP A 28 -6.45 -1.77 -19.16
C ASP A 28 -6.27 -0.80 -17.97
N SER A 29 -7.30 -0.02 -17.64
CA SER A 29 -7.27 0.83 -16.45
C SER A 29 -7.43 0.00 -15.17
N LEU A 30 -6.76 0.44 -14.10
CA LEU A 30 -6.97 -0.05 -12.73
C LEU A 30 -8.37 0.29 -12.19
N VAL A 31 -9.13 1.16 -12.87
CA VAL A 31 -10.52 1.46 -12.57
C VAL A 31 -11.42 0.41 -13.23
N LYS A 32 -11.92 -0.53 -12.43
CA LYS A 32 -12.72 -1.66 -12.95
C LYS A 32 -14.16 -1.20 -13.26
N PRO A 33 -14.67 -1.39 -14.47
CA PRO A 33 -16.06 -1.07 -14.78
C PRO A 33 -17.01 -2.05 -14.09
N LEU A 34 -18.09 -1.54 -13.51
CA LEU A 34 -19.15 -2.33 -12.90
C LEU A 34 -20.49 -2.10 -13.60
N ASP A 35 -21.25 -3.18 -13.65
CA ASP A 35 -22.69 -3.16 -13.92
C ASP A 35 -23.48 -3.60 -12.68
N ALA A 36 -24.81 -3.60 -12.76
CA ALA A 36 -25.67 -3.96 -11.63
C ALA A 36 -25.31 -5.29 -10.96
N LYS A 37 -24.96 -6.33 -11.74
CA LYS A 37 -24.63 -7.66 -11.22
C LYS A 37 -23.27 -7.65 -10.53
N THR A 38 -22.26 -7.16 -11.23
CA THR A 38 -20.87 -7.11 -10.73
C THR A 38 -20.72 -6.12 -9.56
N PHE A 39 -21.51 -5.04 -9.53
CA PHE A 39 -21.60 -4.14 -8.39
C PHE A 39 -22.11 -4.85 -7.14
N LYS A 40 -23.23 -5.59 -7.25
CA LYS A 40 -23.75 -6.36 -6.12
C LYS A 40 -22.71 -7.37 -5.61
N GLN A 41 -21.97 -8.02 -6.51
CA GLN A 41 -20.90 -8.93 -6.13
C GLN A 41 -19.74 -8.21 -5.42
N ALA A 42 -19.27 -7.09 -5.96
CA ALA A 42 -18.21 -6.28 -5.38
C ALA A 42 -18.59 -5.76 -3.97
N MET A 43 -19.85 -5.38 -3.76
CA MET A 43 -20.34 -4.88 -2.47
C MET A 43 -20.60 -5.97 -1.43
N LYS A 44 -20.69 -7.26 -1.82
CA LYS A 44 -20.75 -8.36 -0.85
C LYS A 44 -19.43 -8.59 -0.15
N ALA A 45 -18.31 -8.26 -0.80
CA ALA A 45 -17.01 -8.34 -0.16
C ALA A 45 -16.90 -7.28 0.93
N ASN A 46 -16.46 -7.67 2.12
CA ASN A 46 -16.25 -6.77 3.26
C ASN A 46 -14.97 -5.94 3.08
N GLN A 47 -14.85 -5.21 1.98
CA GLN A 47 -13.67 -4.41 1.64
C GLN A 47 -14.05 -2.95 1.43
N THR A 48 -13.10 -2.06 1.73
CA THR A 48 -13.25 -0.65 1.39
C THR A 48 -13.07 -0.47 -0.11
N SER A 49 -13.96 0.26 -0.78
CA SER A 49 -13.83 0.55 -2.22
C SER A 49 -14.29 1.95 -2.57
N LEU A 50 -13.74 2.51 -3.65
CA LEU A 50 -14.12 3.81 -4.19
C LEU A 50 -14.86 3.60 -5.52
N VAL A 51 -16.05 4.17 -5.66
CA VAL A 51 -16.89 3.99 -6.86
C VAL A 51 -17.26 5.33 -7.46
N ALA A 52 -16.97 5.51 -8.74
CA ALA A 52 -17.39 6.65 -9.53
C ALA A 52 -18.63 6.32 -10.38
N PHE A 53 -19.72 7.04 -10.16
CA PHE A 53 -20.92 6.98 -11.00
C PHE A 53 -20.83 8.08 -12.06
N VAL A 54 -20.80 7.67 -13.32
CA VAL A 54 -20.39 8.49 -14.47
C VAL A 54 -21.28 8.29 -15.68
N ALA A 55 -21.15 9.18 -16.66
CA ALA A 55 -21.71 9.01 -18.00
C ALA A 55 -20.65 9.42 -19.04
N PRO A 56 -20.57 8.74 -20.21
CA PRO A 56 -19.51 8.98 -21.19
C PRO A 56 -19.59 10.36 -21.88
N TRP A 57 -20.80 10.90 -22.02
CA TRP A 57 -21.04 12.23 -22.62
C TRP A 57 -20.81 13.40 -21.65
N CYS A 58 -20.59 13.12 -20.36
CA CYS A 58 -20.45 14.14 -19.33
C CYS A 58 -19.04 14.75 -19.34
N GLY A 59 -18.92 16.02 -19.73
CA GLY A 59 -17.62 16.72 -19.80
C GLY A 59 -16.88 16.81 -18.46
N HIS A 60 -17.60 16.97 -17.33
CA HIS A 60 -16.98 16.90 -16.00
C HIS A 60 -16.42 15.52 -15.67
N CYS A 61 -17.03 14.47 -16.20
CA CYS A 61 -16.60 13.09 -16.01
C CYS A 61 -15.31 12.86 -16.77
N GLN A 62 -15.25 13.29 -18.04
CA GLN A 62 -14.04 13.23 -18.87
C GLN A 62 -12.85 13.96 -18.22
N LYS A 63 -13.07 15.15 -17.66
CA LYS A 63 -12.04 15.90 -16.91
C LYS A 63 -11.56 15.19 -15.64
N MET A 64 -12.41 14.41 -14.99
CA MET A 64 -12.08 13.67 -13.76
C MET A 64 -11.29 12.37 -14.02
N VAL A 65 -11.48 11.73 -15.18
CA VAL A 65 -10.82 10.45 -15.53
C VAL A 65 -9.33 10.40 -15.23
N PRO A 66 -8.48 11.37 -15.66
CA PRO A 66 -7.04 11.30 -15.40
C PRO A 66 -6.72 11.32 -13.90
N GLU A 67 -7.40 12.18 -13.14
CA GLU A 67 -7.18 12.31 -11.69
C GLU A 67 -7.69 11.08 -10.93
N TYR A 68 -8.84 10.53 -11.34
CA TYR A 68 -9.37 9.30 -10.74
C TYR A 68 -8.50 8.07 -11.07
N SER A 69 -7.94 8.00 -12.28
CA SER A 69 -7.01 6.93 -12.69
C SER A 69 -5.68 6.99 -11.92
N LYS A 70 -5.13 8.20 -11.72
CA LYS A 70 -3.95 8.42 -10.86
C LYS A 70 -4.23 8.03 -9.40
N ALA A 71 -5.42 8.32 -8.88
CA ALA A 71 -5.81 7.87 -7.55
C ALA A 71 -5.92 6.34 -7.49
N ALA A 72 -6.54 5.71 -8.50
CA ALA A 72 -6.65 4.26 -8.62
C ALA A 72 -5.28 3.58 -8.60
N LEU A 73 -4.31 4.14 -9.32
CA LEU A 73 -2.93 3.68 -9.30
C LEU A 73 -2.35 3.70 -7.89
N GLY A 74 -2.44 4.82 -7.17
CA GLY A 74 -1.91 4.91 -5.79
C GLY A 74 -2.70 4.13 -4.72
N LEU A 75 -3.91 3.67 -5.04
CA LEU A 75 -4.77 2.87 -4.17
C LEU A 75 -4.60 1.36 -4.38
N TYR A 76 -4.09 0.94 -5.54
CA TYR A 76 -3.86 -0.47 -5.87
C TYR A 76 -2.70 -1.06 -5.04
N PRO A 77 -2.77 -2.34 -4.63
CA PRO A 77 -3.92 -3.26 -4.69
C PRO A 77 -4.89 -3.10 -3.50
N LEU A 78 -4.60 -2.19 -2.57
CA LEU A 78 -5.23 -2.13 -1.25
C LEU A 78 -6.71 -1.71 -1.25
N ILE A 79 -7.08 -0.73 -2.07
CA ILE A 79 -8.44 -0.21 -2.15
C ILE A 79 -8.88 -0.27 -3.61
N PRO A 80 -9.74 -1.23 -3.99
CA PRO A 80 -10.22 -1.32 -5.36
C PRO A 80 -11.03 -0.07 -5.73
N THR A 81 -10.82 0.39 -6.97
CA THR A 81 -11.56 1.49 -7.55
C THR A 81 -12.43 1.00 -8.70
N TYR A 82 -13.64 1.56 -8.78
CA TYR A 82 -14.65 1.15 -9.73
C TYR A 82 -15.28 2.33 -10.44
N ALA A 83 -15.86 2.07 -11.61
CA ALA A 83 -16.71 3.01 -12.32
C ALA A 83 -18.03 2.36 -12.78
N VAL A 84 -19.14 3.04 -12.57
CA VAL A 84 -20.47 2.63 -13.04
C VAL A 84 -20.95 3.63 -14.08
N ASN A 85 -21.13 3.16 -15.32
CA ASN A 85 -21.73 3.97 -16.38
C ASN A 85 -23.26 4.00 -16.18
N CYS A 86 -23.78 5.12 -15.68
CA CYS A 86 -25.20 5.34 -15.42
C CYS A 86 -26.03 5.66 -16.67
N HIS A 87 -25.38 5.94 -17.80
CA HIS A 87 -26.08 6.11 -19.07
C HIS A 87 -26.52 4.77 -19.67
N ALA A 88 -25.82 3.68 -19.37
CA ALA A 88 -26.20 2.35 -19.82
C ALA A 88 -27.53 1.91 -19.18
N GLU A 89 -28.50 1.46 -19.98
CA GLU A 89 -29.84 1.05 -19.51
C GLU A 89 -29.79 0.08 -18.33
N LYS A 90 -28.89 -0.93 -18.40
CA LYS A 90 -28.71 -1.94 -17.36
C LYS A 90 -28.27 -1.38 -15.99
N ASN A 91 -27.76 -0.16 -15.95
CA ASN A 91 -27.23 0.48 -14.74
C ASN A 91 -28.11 1.62 -14.22
N LYS A 92 -29.14 2.07 -14.96
CA LYS A 92 -30.00 3.19 -14.55
C LYS A 92 -30.64 2.96 -13.18
N ARG A 93 -31.21 1.76 -12.97
CA ARG A 93 -31.80 1.37 -11.69
C ARG A 93 -30.77 1.39 -10.55
N LEU A 94 -29.59 0.82 -10.77
CA LEU A 94 -28.49 0.86 -9.80
C LEU A 94 -28.15 2.31 -9.43
N CYS A 95 -27.98 3.20 -10.41
CA CYS A 95 -27.63 4.60 -10.13
C CYS A 95 -28.73 5.35 -9.38
N ALA A 96 -30.01 5.06 -9.68
CA ALA A 96 -31.14 5.59 -8.92
C ALA A 96 -31.17 5.07 -7.47
N GLU A 97 -30.96 3.76 -7.25
CA GLU A 97 -30.87 3.14 -5.91
C GLU A 97 -29.69 3.70 -5.11
N GLN A 98 -28.59 4.02 -5.79
CA GLN A 98 -27.43 4.69 -5.19
C GLN A 98 -27.65 6.20 -5.04
N GLY A 99 -28.84 6.75 -5.32
CA GLY A 99 -29.15 8.17 -5.12
C GLY A 99 -28.28 9.12 -5.95
N VAL A 100 -27.90 8.72 -7.16
CA VAL A 100 -27.08 9.54 -8.06
C VAL A 100 -27.97 10.57 -8.76
N GLN A 101 -27.77 11.85 -8.42
CA GLN A 101 -28.55 12.97 -8.96
C GLN A 101 -27.79 13.78 -10.04
N GLY A 102 -26.48 13.55 -10.19
CA GLY A 102 -25.64 14.24 -11.14
C GLY A 102 -24.30 13.55 -11.34
N PHE A 103 -23.54 13.98 -12.35
CA PHE A 103 -22.27 13.34 -12.70
C PHE A 103 -21.09 14.32 -12.73
N PRO A 104 -19.88 13.84 -12.37
CA PRO A 104 -19.61 12.58 -11.69
C PRO A 104 -20.06 12.63 -10.21
N THR A 105 -20.56 11.51 -9.70
CA THR A 105 -20.79 11.28 -8.27
C THR A 105 -19.82 10.21 -7.80
N VAL A 106 -18.98 10.50 -6.81
CA VAL A 106 -18.02 9.53 -6.26
C VAL A 106 -18.43 9.17 -4.83
N LYS A 107 -18.41 7.87 -4.52
CA LYS A 107 -18.77 7.36 -3.19
C LYS A 107 -17.74 6.35 -2.70
N LEU A 108 -17.44 6.40 -1.41
CA LEU A 108 -16.68 5.36 -0.72
C LEU A 108 -17.64 4.38 -0.07
N PHE A 109 -17.37 3.09 -0.22
CA PHE A 109 -18.06 2.01 0.47
C PHE A 109 -17.08 1.44 1.51
N PRO A 110 -17.20 1.78 2.81
CA PRO A 110 -16.20 1.38 3.81
C PRO A 110 -16.13 -0.14 4.06
N ARG A 111 -17.28 -0.83 3.94
CA ARG A 111 -17.46 -2.28 4.15
C ARG A 111 -18.47 -2.86 3.17
N GLY A 112 -18.26 -2.61 1.88
CA GLY A 112 -19.24 -2.98 0.85
C GLY A 112 -20.64 -2.45 1.17
N ASN A 113 -21.64 -3.34 1.22
CA ASN A 113 -23.03 -3.01 1.54
C ASN A 113 -23.38 -3.03 3.05
N THR A 114 -22.43 -3.33 3.93
CA THR A 114 -22.70 -3.42 5.38
C THR A 114 -22.75 -2.05 6.06
N GLN A 115 -22.14 -1.03 5.45
CA GLN A 115 -22.19 0.34 5.93
C GLN A 115 -22.69 1.25 4.82
N ALA A 116 -23.35 2.35 5.21
CA ALA A 116 -23.80 3.35 4.26
C ALA A 116 -22.62 3.94 3.48
N PRO A 117 -22.76 4.17 2.17
CA PRO A 117 -21.73 4.80 1.37
C PRO A 117 -21.54 6.26 1.77
N ILE A 118 -20.30 6.72 1.74
CA ILE A 118 -19.91 8.08 2.08
C ILE A 118 -19.70 8.86 0.77
N LEU A 119 -20.45 9.94 0.59
CA LEU A 119 -20.31 10.82 -0.57
C LEU A 119 -18.96 11.55 -0.53
N TYR A 120 -18.32 11.66 -1.70
CA TYR A 120 -17.17 12.53 -1.90
C TYR A 120 -17.63 13.93 -2.32
N ASP A 121 -17.28 14.94 -1.53
CA ASP A 121 -17.72 16.33 -1.67
C ASP A 121 -16.56 17.33 -1.81
N ALA A 122 -15.32 16.83 -1.98
CA ALA A 122 -14.12 17.66 -2.13
C ALA A 122 -13.67 17.81 -3.61
N GLU A 123 -12.56 18.52 -3.82
CA GLU A 123 -11.99 18.75 -5.15
C GLU A 123 -11.62 17.45 -5.87
N ARG A 124 -11.88 17.36 -7.17
CA ARG A 124 -11.70 16.11 -7.96
C ARG A 124 -10.27 15.90 -8.42
N THR A 125 -9.32 15.94 -7.48
CA THR A 125 -7.89 15.72 -7.70
C THR A 125 -7.49 14.31 -7.27
N ALA A 126 -6.39 13.79 -7.83
CA ALA A 126 -5.90 12.46 -7.50
C ALA A 126 -5.56 12.32 -5.99
N SER A 127 -4.92 13.35 -5.42
CA SER A 127 -4.61 13.39 -3.99
C SER A 127 -5.88 13.46 -3.12
N GLY A 128 -6.89 14.22 -3.55
CA GLY A 128 -8.19 14.30 -2.87
C GLY A 128 -8.87 12.94 -2.75
N PHE A 129 -8.99 12.21 -3.86
CA PHE A 129 -9.55 10.86 -3.88
C PHE A 129 -8.74 9.89 -3.02
N TRP A 130 -7.41 9.93 -3.13
CA TRP A 130 -6.52 9.05 -2.38
C TRP A 130 -6.64 9.27 -0.87
N TYR A 131 -6.54 10.52 -0.39
CA TYR A 131 -6.67 10.82 1.04
C TYR A 131 -8.07 10.51 1.56
N PHE A 132 -9.10 10.76 0.76
CA PHE A 132 -10.47 10.45 1.14
C PHE A 132 -10.67 8.96 1.38
N ALA A 133 -10.19 8.11 0.46
CA ALA A 133 -10.31 6.66 0.57
C ALA A 133 -9.47 6.09 1.72
N THR A 134 -8.18 6.43 1.78
CA THR A 134 -7.25 5.85 2.77
C THR A 134 -7.57 6.25 4.20
N ARG A 135 -8.07 7.46 4.45
CA ARG A 135 -8.42 7.94 5.82
C ARG A 135 -9.74 7.37 6.34
N ARG A 136 -10.58 6.82 5.46
CA ARG A 136 -11.92 6.32 5.79
C ARG A 136 -12.01 4.80 5.78
N VAL A 137 -10.88 4.10 5.62
CA VAL A 137 -10.82 2.66 5.92
C VAL A 137 -11.19 2.46 7.40
N PRO A 138 -12.24 1.68 7.71
CA PRO A 138 -12.61 1.42 9.10
C PRO A 138 -11.47 0.74 9.85
N LYS A 139 -11.12 1.28 11.02
CA LYS A 139 -10.07 0.73 11.86
C LYS A 139 -10.62 -0.45 12.65
N ALA A 140 -10.44 -1.65 12.12
CA ALA A 140 -10.90 -2.89 12.75
C ALA A 140 -9.75 -3.65 13.46
N TYR A 141 -8.87 -2.91 14.13
CA TYR A 141 -7.73 -3.47 14.85
C TYR A 141 -7.55 -2.76 16.19
N GLU A 142 -6.99 -3.47 17.17
CA GLU A 142 -6.63 -2.93 18.48
C GLU A 142 -5.19 -2.36 18.47
N LYS A 143 -4.94 -1.29 19.22
CA LYS A 143 -3.61 -0.67 19.29
C LYS A 143 -3.09 -0.68 20.71
N PHE A 144 -1.98 -1.40 20.92
CA PHE A 144 -1.30 -1.46 22.20
C PHE A 144 -0.17 -0.43 22.28
N TYR A 145 -0.17 0.33 23.38
CA TYR A 145 0.88 1.29 23.69
C TYR A 145 1.95 0.69 24.60
N SER A 146 1.57 -0.23 25.49
CA SER A 146 2.50 -1.05 26.27
C SER A 146 2.52 -2.48 25.75
N VAL A 147 3.70 -3.11 25.82
CA VAL A 147 3.85 -4.55 25.56
C VAL A 147 3.17 -5.39 26.64
N ASP A 148 3.01 -4.84 27.84
CA ASP A 148 2.39 -5.52 28.99
C ASP A 148 0.88 -5.75 28.85
N ASP A 149 0.23 -5.00 27.95
CA ASP A 149 -1.21 -5.14 27.67
C ASP A 149 -1.52 -6.36 26.77
N ILE A 150 -0.51 -6.83 26.02
CA ILE A 150 -0.67 -7.86 24.99
C ILE A 150 -1.07 -9.23 25.59
N PRO A 151 -0.43 -9.75 26.66
CA PRO A 151 -0.79 -11.06 27.22
C PRO A 151 -2.25 -11.12 27.71
N GLY A 152 -2.76 -10.04 28.29
CA GLY A 152 -4.15 -9.94 28.75
C GLY A 152 -5.14 -10.00 27.59
N TRP A 153 -4.83 -9.31 26.49
CA TRP A 153 -5.61 -9.37 25.26
C TRP A 153 -5.60 -10.75 24.60
N VAL A 154 -4.43 -11.39 24.53
CA VAL A 154 -4.28 -12.76 23.97
C VAL A 154 -5.16 -13.74 24.74
N SER A 155 -5.11 -13.68 26.07
CA SER A 155 -5.88 -14.56 26.96
C SER A 155 -7.38 -14.33 26.85
N SER A 156 -7.82 -13.07 26.76
CA SER A 156 -9.25 -12.71 26.69
C SER A 156 -9.91 -13.11 25.37
N ASN A 157 -9.14 -13.23 24.29
CA ASN A 157 -9.66 -13.52 22.96
C ASN A 157 -9.43 -14.96 22.50
N VAL A 158 -8.99 -15.88 23.37
CA VAL A 158 -8.44 -17.21 23.04
C VAL A 158 -9.24 -18.04 22.02
N LYS A 159 -10.57 -17.87 21.92
CA LYS A 159 -11.44 -18.61 21.00
C LYS A 159 -11.23 -18.31 19.52
N LYS A 160 -10.78 -17.10 19.18
CA LYS A 160 -10.56 -16.66 17.78
C LYS A 160 -9.16 -17.03 17.30
N HIS A 161 -8.66 -16.55 16.17
CA HIS A 161 -7.23 -16.37 15.89
C HIS A 161 -6.89 -14.91 16.16
N ARG A 162 -5.70 -14.62 16.68
CA ARG A 162 -5.25 -13.24 16.89
C ARG A 162 -3.99 -12.96 16.08
N THR A 163 -3.96 -11.83 15.40
CA THR A 163 -2.81 -11.37 14.63
C THR A 163 -2.26 -10.10 15.26
N LEU A 164 -0.94 -10.02 15.41
CA LEU A 164 -0.28 -8.87 16.00
C LEU A 164 0.81 -8.38 15.05
N LEU A 165 0.68 -7.11 14.66
CA LEU A 165 1.73 -6.39 13.96
C LEU A 165 2.63 -5.66 14.96
N LEU A 166 3.91 -6.05 15.01
CA LEU A 166 4.97 -5.25 15.61
C LEU A 166 5.56 -4.34 14.53
N THR A 167 5.50 -3.01 14.72
CA THR A 167 5.98 -2.04 13.73
C THR A 167 6.90 -0.99 14.33
N LYS A 168 7.93 -0.56 13.59
CA LYS A 168 8.78 0.57 13.99
C LYS A 168 8.05 1.92 13.95
N ASP A 169 7.05 2.02 13.09
CA ASP A 169 6.41 3.27 12.71
C ASP A 169 5.35 3.71 13.71
N LYS A 170 5.16 5.03 13.83
CA LYS A 170 4.12 5.60 14.72
C LYS A 170 2.71 5.31 14.21
N LYS A 171 2.55 5.29 12.89
CA LYS A 171 1.30 5.03 12.18
C LYS A 171 1.26 3.57 11.78
N VAL A 172 0.08 2.98 11.89
CA VAL A 172 -0.17 1.62 11.41
C VAL A 172 -0.23 1.66 9.88
N PRO A 173 0.52 0.81 9.17
CA PRO A 173 0.51 0.73 7.71
C PRO A 173 -0.91 0.56 7.15
N LEU A 174 -1.19 1.15 5.99
CA LEU A 174 -2.53 1.09 5.39
C LEU A 174 -2.97 -0.35 5.11
N LEU A 175 -2.06 -1.21 4.65
CA LEU A 175 -2.36 -2.63 4.44
C LEU A 175 -2.85 -3.33 5.69
N TRP A 176 -2.23 -3.08 6.85
CA TRP A 176 -2.73 -3.68 8.09
C TRP A 176 -4.16 -3.24 8.39
N GLN A 177 -4.49 -1.97 8.13
CA GLN A 177 -5.84 -1.44 8.31
C GLN A 177 -6.83 -2.08 7.32
N VAL A 178 -6.41 -2.28 6.07
CA VAL A 178 -7.21 -2.92 5.02
C VAL A 178 -7.46 -4.39 5.34
N LEU A 179 -6.42 -5.14 5.72
CA LEU A 179 -6.54 -6.55 6.13
C LEU A 179 -7.44 -6.68 7.35
N ALA A 180 -7.20 -5.88 8.39
CA ALA A 180 -8.04 -5.86 9.58
C ALA A 180 -9.51 -5.57 9.24
N ASN A 181 -9.77 -4.61 8.34
CA ASN A 181 -11.13 -4.34 7.89
C ASN A 181 -11.72 -5.52 7.12
N LYS A 182 -10.96 -6.12 6.19
CA LYS A 182 -11.39 -7.29 5.40
C LYS A 182 -11.89 -8.42 6.28
N TYR A 183 -11.08 -8.81 7.26
CA TYR A 183 -11.33 -9.95 8.15
C TYR A 183 -12.16 -9.59 9.41
N SER A 184 -12.65 -8.36 9.53
CA SER A 184 -13.37 -7.91 10.75
C SER A 184 -14.64 -8.69 11.12
N HIS A 185 -15.18 -9.50 10.20
CA HIS A 185 -16.37 -10.33 10.41
C HIS A 185 -16.03 -11.82 10.58
N THR A 186 -14.76 -12.20 10.53
CA THR A 186 -14.31 -13.58 10.69
C THR A 186 -13.81 -13.83 12.11
N ASP A 187 -13.29 -15.02 12.36
CA ASP A 187 -12.61 -15.37 13.61
C ASP A 187 -11.15 -14.92 13.63
N LEU A 188 -10.75 -13.91 12.86
CA LEU A 188 -9.41 -13.33 12.89
C LEU A 188 -9.45 -11.92 13.50
N VAL A 189 -8.77 -11.72 14.63
CA VAL A 189 -8.70 -10.43 15.33
C VAL A 189 -7.34 -9.79 15.11
N PHE A 190 -7.32 -8.51 14.73
CA PHE A 190 -6.08 -7.78 14.43
C PHE A 190 -5.68 -6.85 15.58
N ALA A 191 -4.39 -6.79 15.86
CA ALA A 191 -3.80 -5.81 16.76
C ALA A 191 -2.49 -5.25 16.22
N SER A 192 -2.05 -4.14 16.80
CA SER A 192 -0.76 -3.52 16.47
C SER A 192 -0.07 -3.00 17.73
N HIS A 193 1.25 -3.14 17.76
CA HIS A 193 2.10 -2.53 18.77
C HIS A 193 3.31 -1.89 18.11
N ARG A 194 3.70 -0.71 18.61
CA ARG A 194 4.87 -0.01 18.07
C ARG A 194 6.13 -0.47 18.79
N ASP A 195 6.99 -1.18 18.08
CA ASP A 195 8.30 -1.60 18.54
C ASP A 195 9.42 -0.88 17.75
N ARG A 196 9.66 0.39 18.10
CA ARG A 196 10.67 1.23 17.41
C ARG A 196 12.09 0.66 17.52
N LYS A 197 12.41 0.01 18.64
CA LYS A 197 13.78 -0.36 19.02
C LYS A 197 14.02 -1.87 19.14
N GLY A 198 13.03 -2.71 18.87
CA GLY A 198 13.13 -4.17 19.07
C GLY A 198 12.91 -4.61 20.53
N LYS A 199 12.73 -3.69 21.47
CA LYS A 199 12.66 -4.01 22.91
C LYS A 199 11.43 -4.85 23.25
N SER A 200 10.30 -4.54 22.60
CA SER A 200 9.07 -5.31 22.81
C SER A 200 9.20 -6.71 22.20
N SER A 201 9.85 -6.83 21.04
CA SER A 201 10.18 -8.12 20.41
C SER A 201 11.00 -8.99 21.36
N ILE A 202 12.10 -8.47 21.93
CA ILE A 202 12.95 -9.19 22.88
C ILE A 202 12.15 -9.62 24.12
N LYS A 203 11.34 -8.72 24.68
CA LYS A 203 10.50 -9.03 25.87
C LYS A 203 9.47 -10.12 25.59
N MET A 204 9.05 -10.26 24.33
CA MET A 204 8.16 -11.32 23.87
C MET A 204 8.90 -12.61 23.44
N GLY A 205 10.23 -12.67 23.60
CA GLY A 205 11.04 -13.84 23.23
C GLY A 205 11.34 -13.95 21.74
N LEU A 206 11.23 -12.85 20.98
CA LEU A 206 11.52 -12.79 19.55
C LEU A 206 12.94 -12.25 19.31
N GLU A 207 13.45 -12.49 18.10
CA GLU A 207 14.74 -11.98 17.64
C GLU A 207 14.87 -10.45 17.74
N ASP A 208 16.08 -9.98 18.08
CA ASP A 208 16.42 -8.55 18.15
C ASP A 208 16.66 -7.95 16.77
N THR A 209 15.60 -7.89 15.96
CA THR A 209 15.60 -7.16 14.68
C THR A 209 14.69 -5.95 14.76
N LYS A 210 15.10 -4.85 14.12
CA LYS A 210 14.32 -3.61 14.03
C LYS A 210 13.22 -3.66 12.96
N GLU A 211 13.01 -4.84 12.39
CA GLU A 211 12.05 -5.08 11.32
C GLU A 211 10.64 -5.26 11.87
N GLY A 212 9.66 -4.94 11.03
CA GLY A 212 8.27 -5.23 11.32
C GLY A 212 8.05 -6.74 11.36
N LYS A 213 7.25 -7.22 12.31
CA LYS A 213 6.95 -8.65 12.48
C LYS A 213 5.45 -8.83 12.51
N VAL A 214 4.97 -9.86 11.82
CA VAL A 214 3.58 -10.32 11.93
C VAL A 214 3.59 -11.60 12.73
N LEU A 215 2.82 -11.62 13.81
CA LEU A 215 2.64 -12.77 14.69
C LEU A 215 1.21 -13.25 14.62
N ILE A 216 1.01 -14.56 14.73
CA ILE A 216 -0.30 -15.19 14.90
C ILE A 216 -0.33 -16.00 16.17
N TYR A 217 -1.38 -15.80 16.95
CA TYR A 217 -1.77 -16.66 18.04
C TYR A 217 -2.90 -17.56 17.54
N PRO A 218 -2.68 -18.88 17.38
CA PRO A 218 -3.71 -19.84 17.01
C PRO A 218 -4.87 -19.83 18.00
N ALA A 219 -6.10 -20.16 17.55
CA ALA A 219 -7.21 -20.41 18.44
C ALA A 219 -6.85 -21.46 19.51
N GLY A 220 -7.21 -21.19 20.76
CA GLY A 220 -6.83 -22.04 21.89
C GLY A 220 -5.42 -21.85 22.42
N SER A 221 -4.55 -21.10 21.73
CA SER A 221 -3.13 -20.94 22.10
C SER A 221 -2.79 -19.50 22.50
N THR A 222 -1.93 -19.39 23.51
CA THR A 222 -1.29 -18.14 23.94
C THR A 222 0.11 -17.95 23.37
N THR A 223 0.63 -18.94 22.64
CA THR A 223 1.96 -18.90 22.05
C THR A 223 1.88 -18.35 20.63
N PRO A 224 2.62 -17.27 20.30
CA PRO A 224 2.66 -16.75 18.95
C PRO A 224 3.53 -17.61 18.03
N ILE A 225 3.14 -17.66 16.77
CA ILE A 225 3.95 -18.14 15.66
C ILE A 225 4.26 -16.94 14.76
N ARG A 226 5.52 -16.77 14.38
CA ARG A 226 5.95 -15.69 13.50
C ARG A 226 5.64 -16.05 12.05
N TYR A 227 5.04 -15.13 11.32
CA TYR A 227 4.95 -15.22 9.87
C TYR A 227 6.29 -14.82 9.23
N THR A 228 6.85 -15.70 8.42
CA THR A 228 8.15 -15.54 7.74
C THR A 228 8.05 -15.34 6.23
N GLY A 229 6.83 -15.40 5.67
CA GLY A 229 6.59 -15.21 4.24
C GLY A 229 6.62 -13.74 3.79
N ILE A 230 6.21 -13.53 2.54
CA ILE A 230 6.21 -12.23 1.88
C ILE A 230 5.15 -11.31 2.50
N LEU A 231 5.55 -10.14 2.97
CA LEU A 231 4.65 -9.20 3.65
C LEU A 231 3.89 -8.28 2.68
N LYS A 232 3.49 -8.85 1.54
CA LYS A 232 2.68 -8.20 0.51
C LYS A 232 1.20 -8.53 0.68
N HIS A 233 0.35 -7.68 0.10
CA HIS A 233 -1.11 -7.79 0.18
C HIS A 233 -1.63 -9.19 -0.19
N ASP A 234 -1.22 -9.71 -1.35
CA ASP A 234 -1.76 -10.98 -1.87
C ASP A 234 -1.24 -12.17 -1.07
N SER A 235 0.05 -12.23 -0.75
CA SER A 235 0.63 -13.28 0.10
C SER A 235 0.00 -13.32 1.49
N LEU A 236 -0.23 -12.15 2.12
CA LEU A 236 -0.89 -12.08 3.42
C LEU A 236 -2.37 -12.48 3.36
N ILE A 237 -3.07 -12.15 2.27
CA ILE A 237 -4.45 -12.62 2.06
C ILE A 237 -4.49 -14.14 1.94
N LYS A 238 -3.67 -14.73 1.06
CA LYS A 238 -3.59 -16.19 0.89
C LYS A 238 -3.32 -16.87 2.22
N PHE A 239 -2.38 -16.31 2.98
CA PHE A 239 -2.01 -16.80 4.29
C PHE A 239 -3.18 -16.74 5.29
N PHE A 240 -3.82 -15.59 5.46
CA PHE A 240 -4.93 -15.46 6.41
C PHE A 240 -6.19 -16.23 5.99
N ASP A 241 -6.44 -16.36 4.69
CA ASP A 241 -7.51 -17.22 4.17
C ASP A 241 -7.22 -18.70 4.53
N SER A 242 -5.99 -19.18 4.32
CA SER A 242 -5.56 -20.55 4.70
C SER A 242 -5.65 -20.80 6.21
N VAL A 243 -5.25 -19.82 7.04
CA VAL A 243 -5.40 -19.88 8.50
C VAL A 243 -6.86 -20.05 8.92
N LEU A 244 -7.79 -19.39 8.23
CA LEU A 244 -9.23 -19.46 8.52
C LEU A 244 -9.88 -20.74 7.99
N ASP A 245 -9.39 -21.27 6.87
CA ASP A 245 -9.89 -22.52 6.30
C ASP A 245 -9.54 -23.73 7.18
N GLY A 246 -8.44 -23.64 7.94
CA GLY A 246 -8.08 -24.63 8.99
C GLY A 246 -7.75 -26.02 8.45
N THR A 247 -7.49 -26.13 7.14
CA THR A 247 -7.23 -27.41 6.46
C THR A 247 -5.82 -27.95 6.68
N ALA A 248 -4.89 -27.10 7.10
CA ALA A 248 -3.48 -27.43 7.33
C ALA A 248 -3.00 -26.91 8.69
N GLU A 249 -1.98 -27.56 9.24
CA GLU A 249 -1.31 -27.10 10.46
C GLU A 249 -0.62 -25.76 10.20
N LEU A 250 -0.70 -24.83 11.16
CA LEU A 250 -0.19 -23.47 10.97
C LEU A 250 1.30 -23.41 10.62
N THR A 251 2.09 -24.35 11.13
CA THR A 251 3.51 -24.46 10.79
C THR A 251 3.71 -24.78 9.30
N GLN A 252 2.91 -25.68 8.74
CA GLN A 252 2.97 -26.03 7.32
C GLN A 252 2.58 -24.82 6.46
N ILE A 253 1.53 -24.11 6.84
CA ILE A 253 1.09 -22.90 6.13
C ILE A 253 2.21 -21.83 6.13
N ILE A 254 2.96 -21.70 7.22
CA ILE A 254 4.08 -20.76 7.31
C ILE A 254 5.27 -21.24 6.47
N GLU A 255 5.61 -22.52 6.52
CA GLU A 255 6.65 -23.11 5.66
C GLU A 255 6.31 -22.93 4.16
N GLU A 256 5.05 -23.12 3.78
CA GLU A 256 4.56 -22.86 2.42
C GLU A 256 4.68 -21.38 2.04
N ALA A 257 4.31 -20.48 2.96
CA ALA A 257 4.44 -19.04 2.74
C ALA A 257 5.91 -18.57 2.69
N GLU A 258 6.81 -19.27 3.39
CA GLU A 258 8.25 -19.04 3.35
C GLU A 258 8.88 -19.65 2.09
N ALA A 259 8.33 -20.73 1.56
CA ALA A 259 8.74 -21.30 0.28
C ALA A 259 8.17 -20.55 -0.93
N GLU A 260 7.17 -19.66 -0.74
CA GLU A 260 6.60 -18.84 -1.81
C GLU A 260 7.67 -17.92 -2.41
N GLU A 261 8.18 -18.28 -3.59
CA GLU A 261 9.10 -17.41 -4.31
C GLU A 261 8.35 -16.22 -4.89
N PHE A 262 8.79 -15.01 -4.56
CA PHE A 262 8.26 -13.80 -5.17
C PHE A 262 8.71 -13.72 -6.64
N VAL A 263 7.82 -14.11 -7.56
CA VAL A 263 7.98 -13.90 -9.00
C VAL A 263 7.18 -12.66 -9.38
N PRO A 264 7.84 -11.51 -9.67
CA PRO A 264 7.13 -10.30 -10.06
C PRO A 264 6.45 -10.50 -11.41
N ASP A 265 5.13 -10.37 -11.44
CA ASP A 265 4.36 -10.25 -12.67
C ASP A 265 4.80 -8.96 -13.40
N PRO A 266 5.14 -9.01 -14.71
CA PRO A 266 5.49 -7.81 -15.47
C PRO A 266 4.47 -6.67 -15.36
N GLU A 267 3.18 -6.99 -15.24
CA GLU A 267 2.13 -5.97 -15.04
C GLU A 267 2.22 -5.34 -13.65
N GLU A 268 2.39 -6.14 -12.61
CA GLU A 268 2.56 -5.66 -11.23
C GLU A 268 3.82 -4.81 -11.07
N LEU A 269 4.93 -5.21 -11.71
CA LEU A 269 6.18 -4.45 -11.69
C LEU A 269 6.03 -3.08 -12.38
N GLU A 270 5.28 -3.02 -13.48
CA GLU A 270 4.97 -1.76 -14.15
C GLU A 270 4.07 -0.86 -13.28
N ILE A 271 3.10 -1.45 -12.57
CA ILE A 271 2.27 -0.73 -11.61
C ILE A 271 3.13 -0.17 -10.47
N GLU A 272 4.02 -0.97 -9.88
CA GLU A 272 4.94 -0.55 -8.82
C GLU A 272 5.83 0.61 -9.30
N ARG A 273 6.39 0.53 -10.51
CA ARG A 273 7.18 1.61 -11.13
C ARG A 273 6.36 2.90 -11.26
N LYS A 274 5.13 2.80 -11.77
CA LYS A 274 4.24 3.97 -11.92
C LYS A 274 3.86 4.59 -10.57
N GLN A 275 3.60 3.77 -9.55
CA GLN A 275 3.30 4.23 -8.19
C GLN A 275 4.50 4.95 -7.56
N GLU A 276 5.70 4.40 -7.73
CA GLU A 276 6.93 5.00 -7.23
C GLU A 276 7.17 6.37 -7.85
N ALA A 277 7.03 6.47 -9.17
CA ALA A 277 7.22 7.74 -9.85
C ALA A 277 6.12 8.77 -9.52
N GLN A 278 4.86 8.35 -9.38
CA GLN A 278 3.78 9.21 -8.89
C GLN A 278 4.10 9.79 -7.50
N LYS A 279 4.70 8.98 -6.64
CA LYS A 279 5.10 9.38 -5.29
C LYS A 279 6.30 10.32 -5.31
N ILE A 280 7.30 10.07 -6.15
CA ILE A 280 8.42 11.00 -6.36
C ILE A 280 7.87 12.36 -6.80
N ALA A 281 6.97 12.39 -7.80
CA ALA A 281 6.31 13.62 -8.22
C ALA A 281 5.55 14.32 -7.07
N LEU A 282 4.88 13.56 -6.20
CA LEU A 282 4.18 14.11 -5.04
C LEU A 282 5.13 14.76 -4.01
N MET A 283 6.30 14.15 -3.80
CA MET A 283 7.30 14.62 -2.82
C MET A 283 8.04 15.89 -3.26
N HIS A 284 8.14 16.14 -4.57
CA HIS A 284 8.95 17.22 -5.14
C HIS A 284 8.20 18.50 -5.52
N GLY A 285 6.89 18.61 -5.24
CA GLY A 285 6.15 19.85 -5.54
C GLY A 285 4.65 19.68 -5.83
N GLY A 286 4.13 18.46 -5.77
CA GLY A 286 2.78 18.18 -6.25
C GLY A 286 2.74 18.04 -7.77
N TYR A 287 1.56 17.77 -8.33
CA TYR A 287 1.36 17.35 -9.72
C TYR A 287 1.80 18.35 -10.83
N THR A 288 2.48 19.45 -10.49
CA THR A 288 2.78 20.58 -11.37
C THR A 288 4.13 20.49 -12.08
N ASP A 289 5.15 19.85 -11.51
CA ASP A 289 6.49 19.82 -12.10
C ASP A 289 6.87 18.41 -12.57
N LEU A 290 6.96 18.23 -13.88
CA LEU A 290 7.46 17.02 -14.53
C LEU A 290 8.99 16.93 -14.33
N ILE A 291 9.43 16.08 -13.41
CA ILE A 291 10.83 15.60 -13.40
C ILE A 291 10.97 14.60 -14.55
N ASP A 292 12.11 14.65 -15.23
CA ASP A 292 12.53 13.69 -16.25
C ASP A 292 12.74 12.30 -15.61
N PHE A 293 11.76 11.42 -15.83
CA PHE A 293 11.59 10.11 -15.20
C PHE A 293 12.80 9.19 -15.38
N GLU A 294 13.47 9.25 -16.53
CA GLU A 294 14.55 8.34 -16.90
C GLU A 294 15.82 8.66 -16.10
N LYS A 295 16.06 9.95 -15.85
CA LYS A 295 17.20 10.46 -15.08
C LYS A 295 17.09 10.15 -13.58
N ALA A 296 15.90 10.30 -13.00
CA ALA A 296 15.68 10.01 -11.58
C ALA A 296 15.85 8.51 -11.24
N MET A 297 15.48 7.63 -12.16
CA MET A 297 15.69 6.18 -12.01
C MET A 297 17.17 5.78 -12.09
N LEU A 298 17.95 6.44 -12.95
CA LEU A 298 19.40 6.20 -13.07
C LEU A 298 20.18 6.70 -11.84
N GLU A 299 19.73 7.77 -11.21
CA GLU A 299 20.40 8.39 -10.06
C GLU A 299 19.98 7.78 -8.70
N GLY A 300 18.78 7.18 -8.61
CA GLY A 300 18.18 6.70 -7.34
C GLY A 300 18.53 5.28 -6.88
N GLY A 301 18.98 4.39 -7.78
CA GLY A 301 19.43 3.03 -7.46
C GLY A 301 18.35 2.07 -6.90
N ALA A 302 18.67 0.76 -6.90
CA ALA A 302 17.75 -0.35 -6.56
C ALA A 302 17.24 -0.43 -5.10
N ASN A 303 17.53 0.57 -4.25
CA ASN A 303 17.26 0.56 -2.80
C ASN A 303 16.22 1.60 -2.34
N TYR A 304 15.49 2.22 -3.27
CA TYR A 304 14.52 3.27 -2.93
C TYR A 304 13.25 2.75 -2.23
N HIS A 305 12.90 1.48 -2.42
CA HIS A 305 11.77 0.81 -1.76
C HIS A 305 11.84 0.85 -0.23
N ASP A 306 13.04 0.82 0.36
CA ASP A 306 13.23 0.70 1.82
C ASP A 306 13.16 2.04 2.57
N THR A 307 13.36 3.17 1.88
CA THR A 307 13.65 4.45 2.57
C THR A 307 12.56 5.50 2.48
N HIS A 308 11.75 5.54 1.41
CA HIS A 308 10.94 6.75 1.16
C HIS A 308 9.41 6.56 1.07
N GLY A 309 8.83 5.45 1.52
CA GLY A 309 7.43 5.45 1.98
C GLY A 309 6.31 5.61 0.94
N TYR A 310 6.03 4.54 0.18
CA TYR A 310 4.65 4.06 0.07
C TYR A 310 4.67 2.69 0.77
N GLY A 311 4.77 2.75 2.10
CA GLY A 311 4.84 1.59 3.01
C GLY A 311 3.47 0.94 3.18
N ALA A 312 2.83 0.63 2.05
CA ALA A 312 1.63 -0.17 2.01
C ALA A 312 1.96 -1.65 2.23
N MET A 313 3.21 -2.10 2.26
CA MET A 313 3.56 -3.48 2.60
C MET A 313 4.36 -3.47 3.89
N ILE A 314 4.02 -4.34 4.83
CA ILE A 314 4.67 -4.41 6.15
C ILE A 314 6.05 -5.04 5.92
N GLY A 315 7.06 -4.30 5.47
CA GLY A 315 8.36 -4.92 5.19
C GLY A 315 8.46 -5.55 3.79
N GLY A 316 9.71 -5.73 3.36
CA GLY A 316 10.07 -6.17 2.01
C GLY A 316 10.12 -7.68 1.88
N ILE A 317 10.45 -8.13 0.68
CA ILE A 317 10.80 -9.52 0.39
C ILE A 317 11.94 -9.96 1.33
N PRO A 318 11.88 -11.16 1.95
CA PRO A 318 12.97 -11.67 2.78
C PRO A 318 14.34 -11.60 2.07
N GLU A 319 15.42 -11.25 2.78
CA GLU A 319 16.74 -11.04 2.16
C GLU A 319 17.23 -12.24 1.35
N HIS A 320 16.94 -13.46 1.80
CA HIS A 320 17.34 -14.69 1.11
C HIS A 320 16.68 -14.86 -0.26
N MET A 321 15.51 -14.23 -0.49
CA MET A 321 14.81 -14.27 -1.78
C MET A 321 15.22 -13.13 -2.72
N LYS A 322 15.80 -12.03 -2.22
CA LYS A 322 16.24 -10.90 -3.06
C LYS A 322 17.37 -11.28 -4.03
N LYS A 323 18.22 -12.25 -3.69
CA LYS A 323 19.42 -12.63 -4.47
C LYS A 323 19.11 -13.30 -5.83
N LYS A 324 17.92 -13.88 -6.02
CA LYS A 324 17.54 -14.51 -7.31
C LYS A 324 17.11 -13.51 -8.39
N GLN A 325 16.90 -12.23 -8.05
CA GLN A 325 16.45 -11.21 -9.02
C GLN A 325 17.59 -10.59 -9.83
N ALA A 326 18.86 -10.79 -9.44
CA ALA A 326 20.01 -10.12 -10.07
C ALA A 326 20.49 -10.76 -11.40
N GLU A 327 20.02 -11.96 -11.77
CA GLU A 327 20.56 -12.71 -12.92
C GLU A 327 19.80 -12.54 -14.25
N LYS A 328 18.73 -11.72 -14.30
CA LYS A 328 18.07 -11.37 -15.59
C LYS A 328 18.23 -9.89 -15.92
N LYS A 329 19.47 -9.47 -16.19
CA LYS A 329 19.71 -8.28 -17.01
C LYS A 329 19.31 -8.61 -18.45
N VAL A 330 18.27 -7.94 -18.95
CA VAL A 330 17.88 -7.92 -20.37
C VAL A 330 19.09 -7.47 -21.19
N PRO A 331 19.49 -8.16 -22.27
CA PRO A 331 20.58 -7.70 -23.13
C PRO A 331 20.21 -6.34 -23.76
N GLN A 332 21.02 -5.31 -23.50
CA GLN A 332 20.98 -4.09 -24.29
C GLN A 332 21.65 -4.38 -25.63
N GLU A 333 20.86 -4.35 -26.70
CA GLU A 333 21.35 -4.30 -28.07
C GLU A 333 21.97 -2.90 -28.31
N PRO A 334 23.21 -2.79 -28.82
CA PRO A 334 23.85 -1.49 -28.95
C PRO A 334 23.29 -0.74 -30.17
N LEU A 335 22.71 0.44 -29.92
CA LEU A 335 22.43 1.42 -30.96
C LEU A 335 23.75 1.99 -31.51
N ASP A 336 24.04 1.67 -32.76
CA ASP A 336 25.06 2.33 -33.58
C ASP A 336 24.86 3.85 -33.59
N LYS A 337 25.91 4.59 -33.23
CA LYS A 337 26.03 6.02 -33.51
C LYS A 337 26.93 6.22 -34.72
N PRO A 338 26.57 7.07 -35.70
CA PRO A 338 27.47 7.42 -36.78
C PRO A 338 28.59 8.34 -36.29
N GLU A 339 29.82 8.02 -36.74
CA GLU A 339 31.04 8.78 -36.54
C GLU A 339 31.02 10.16 -37.24
N THR A 340 31.75 11.12 -36.66
CA THR A 340 32.88 11.89 -37.25
C THR A 340 33.02 13.27 -36.57
N PRO A 341 34.18 13.96 -36.65
CA PRO A 341 35.50 13.49 -36.27
C PRO A 341 36.21 14.46 -35.29
N SER A 342 37.35 13.98 -34.82
CA SER A 342 38.34 14.53 -33.88
C SER A 342 38.90 15.93 -34.19
N ILE A 343 39.12 16.71 -33.12
CA ILE A 343 40.24 17.66 -33.00
C ILE A 343 40.86 17.50 -31.60
N SER A 344 42.19 17.45 -31.61
CA SER A 344 43.12 17.06 -30.55
C SER A 344 43.60 18.24 -29.67
N VAL A 345 44.61 17.93 -28.83
CA VAL A 345 45.49 18.79 -27.99
C VAL A 345 45.03 18.88 -26.54
N GLY A 346 45.81 18.57 -25.50
CA GLY A 346 47.20 18.14 -25.38
C GLY A 346 47.61 18.08 -23.89
N ASP A 347 48.47 17.11 -23.58
CA ASP A 347 49.56 17.10 -22.59
C ASP A 347 49.37 17.44 -21.09
N ALA A 348 49.43 16.35 -20.31
CA ALA A 348 50.51 16.05 -19.34
C ALA A 348 50.47 16.69 -17.91
N PRO A 349 51.29 16.21 -16.94
CA PRO A 349 50.81 15.53 -15.72
C PRO A 349 51.34 16.23 -14.43
N ILE A 350 51.20 15.61 -13.24
CA ILE A 350 52.25 15.46 -12.19
C ILE A 350 51.68 15.17 -10.77
N THR A 351 51.93 13.92 -10.33
CA THR A 351 52.52 13.43 -9.06
C THR A 351 52.00 13.76 -7.64
N THR A 352 51.60 12.68 -6.95
CA THR A 352 52.11 12.10 -5.68
C THR A 352 52.20 12.86 -4.32
N HIS A 353 51.54 12.22 -3.34
CA HIS A 353 52.03 11.78 -2.00
C HIS A 353 51.92 12.67 -0.73
N PRO A 354 51.84 12.06 0.49
CA PRO A 354 51.00 12.47 1.64
C PRO A 354 51.83 12.80 2.93
N PRO A 355 51.50 12.30 4.15
CA PRO A 355 50.70 12.95 5.23
C PRO A 355 51.50 13.21 6.53
N THR A 356 50.99 14.03 7.47
CA THR A 356 51.61 14.12 8.82
C THR A 356 50.63 14.45 9.97
N ALA A 357 50.55 13.48 10.90
CA ALA A 357 50.56 13.52 12.37
C ALA A 357 49.51 14.28 13.25
N THR A 358 48.94 13.47 14.16
CA THR A 358 48.49 13.72 15.56
C THR A 358 49.68 14.06 16.50
N PRO A 359 49.49 14.63 17.72
CA PRO A 359 49.19 13.82 18.93
C PRO A 359 48.36 14.47 20.08
N ASP A 360 47.72 13.57 20.85
CA ASP A 360 47.47 13.44 22.31
C ASP A 360 47.25 14.64 23.25
N VAL A 361 46.34 14.47 24.23
CA VAL A 361 46.61 14.49 25.71
C VAL A 361 45.35 14.10 26.54
N LYS A 362 45.41 12.93 27.19
CA LYS A 362 45.20 12.57 28.63
C LYS A 362 43.95 13.00 29.46
N ALA A 363 43.29 11.99 30.04
CA ALA A 363 42.45 11.99 31.27
C ALA A 363 43.32 11.87 32.56
N PRO A 364 42.86 11.56 33.81
CA PRO A 364 41.52 11.41 34.43
C PRO A 364 41.41 12.03 35.87
N SER A 365 40.31 11.83 36.61
CA SER A 365 40.31 11.65 38.09
C SER A 365 38.93 11.23 38.65
N ASP A 366 38.98 10.62 39.83
CA ASP A 366 38.15 9.56 40.41
C ASP A 366 37.03 10.00 41.40
N ALA A 367 36.20 9.00 41.73
CA ALA A 367 35.63 8.64 43.04
C ALA A 367 34.60 9.56 43.75
N ASP A 368 33.43 8.98 44.08
CA ASP A 368 33.20 8.47 45.45
C ASP A 368 31.92 7.61 45.57
N GLN A 369 31.97 6.62 46.46
CA GLN A 369 30.99 5.56 46.73
C GLN A 369 30.55 5.57 48.21
N VAL A 370 29.25 5.33 48.46
CA VAL A 370 28.66 4.41 49.50
C VAL A 370 28.67 4.92 50.98
N PRO A 371 27.87 4.44 52.00
CA PRO A 371 26.90 3.31 52.09
C PRO A 371 25.51 3.52 52.81
N LEU A 372 24.73 2.42 52.71
CA LEU A 372 23.65 1.83 53.54
C LEU A 372 23.42 2.26 55.01
N GLY A 373 22.14 2.13 55.43
CA GLY A 373 21.71 1.91 56.81
C GLY A 373 20.29 1.32 56.92
N GLN A 374 20.14 0.19 57.63
CA GLN A 374 18.91 -0.59 57.92
C GLN A 374 18.11 -0.03 59.12
N ARG A 375 16.82 -0.41 59.27
CA ARG A 375 16.27 -1.37 60.28
C ARG A 375 14.80 -1.08 60.72
N ALA A 376 13.98 -2.15 60.66
CA ALA A 376 12.87 -2.63 61.53
C ALA A 376 11.81 -1.68 62.17
N ALA A 377 10.52 -2.03 62.09
CA ALA A 377 9.76 -2.82 63.10
C ALA A 377 8.22 -2.63 63.04
N GLU A 378 7.49 -3.75 63.08
CA GLU A 378 6.22 -4.08 63.79
C GLU A 378 5.04 -3.09 63.90
N ALA A 379 3.81 -3.55 63.56
CA ALA A 379 2.79 -4.06 64.52
C ALA A 379 1.31 -3.91 64.05
N THR A 380 0.59 -5.05 64.09
CA THR A 380 -0.78 -5.29 64.62
C THR A 380 -2.05 -4.56 64.12
N GLY A 381 -3.13 -5.35 63.95
CA GLY A 381 -4.52 -4.96 64.31
C GLY A 381 -5.55 -5.05 63.17
N THR A 382 -6.26 -6.17 62.96
CA THR A 382 -7.56 -6.55 63.59
C THR A 382 -8.81 -5.91 62.95
N SER A 383 -9.56 -6.76 62.24
CA SER A 383 -11.02 -6.96 62.21
C SER A 383 -12.03 -5.85 61.81
N ARG A 384 -12.99 -6.33 60.99
CA ARG A 384 -14.47 -6.27 61.14
C ARG A 384 -15.28 -5.17 60.42
N ASP A 385 -16.31 -5.72 59.77
CA ASP A 385 -17.71 -5.30 59.65
C ASP A 385 -18.17 -4.34 58.53
N GLU A 386 -19.03 -4.93 57.69
CA GLU A 386 -20.36 -4.44 57.24
C GLU A 386 -20.46 -3.17 56.39
N LEU A 387 -20.73 -3.32 55.08
CA LEU A 387 -22.06 -3.22 54.43
C LEU A 387 -21.95 -3.28 52.90
#